data_AF-A0A0C9TVB1-F1
#
_entry.id   AF-A0A0C9TVB1-F1
#
_cell.length_a   1.000
_cell.length_b   1.000
_cell.length_c   1.000
_cell.angle_alpha   90.00
_cell.angle_beta   90.00
_cell.angle_gamma   90.00
#
_symmetry.space_group_name_H-M   'P 1'
#
loop_
_entity.id
_entity.type
_entity.pdbx_description
1 polymer ?
#
loop_
_entity_poly.entity_id
_entity_poly.type
_entity_poly.pdbx_seq_one_letter_code
_entity_poly.pdbx_strand_id
1 'polypeptide(L)' 'QGFTQKEGIDYQEVFAPVANLDSVCTLVALVVKHDLELDQMDVSTAYLNGELEEDLYLLPPDGVPIQPGYCWKL' A
#
# COMPACT_ATOMS: atom_id res chain seq x y z
N GLN A 1 -6.46 -5.82 -7.21
CA GLN A 1 -5.73 -4.83 -8.02
C GLN A 1 -6.55 -3.56 -8.03
N GLY A 2 -6.12 -2.55 -7.27
CA GLY A 2 -6.77 -1.23 -7.25
C GLY A 2 -6.58 -0.55 -8.59
N PHE A 3 -7.67 -0.30 -9.30
CA PHE A 3 -7.65 0.33 -10.62
C PHE A 3 -8.34 1.70 -10.58
N THR A 4 -7.91 2.56 -9.66
CA THR A 4 -8.28 3.99 -9.67
C THR A 4 -7.22 4.87 -10.34
N GLN A 5 -6.09 4.29 -10.74
CA GLN A 5 -4.98 5.03 -11.35
C GLN A 5 -5.31 5.37 -12.81
N LYS A 6 -5.29 6.68 -13.13
CA LYS A 6 -5.35 7.16 -14.51
C LYS A 6 -3.97 7.09 -15.16
N GLU A 7 -3.89 6.39 -16.29
CA GLU A 7 -2.68 6.33 -17.12
C GLU A 7 -2.20 7.75 -17.47
N GLY A 8 -0.95 8.07 -17.09
CA GLY A 8 -0.35 9.39 -17.34
C GLY A 8 -0.58 10.46 -16.26
N ILE A 9 -1.33 10.19 -15.19
CA ILE A 9 -1.51 11.10 -14.05
C ILE A 9 -0.99 10.44 -12.77
N ASP A 10 -1.58 9.30 -12.38
CA ASP A 10 -1.33 8.65 -11.07
C ASP A 10 -0.68 7.26 -11.21
N TYR A 11 -0.37 6.85 -12.45
CA TYR A 11 0.12 5.50 -12.77
C TYR A 11 1.58 5.26 -12.38
N GLN A 12 2.35 6.32 -12.12
CA GLN A 12 3.72 6.22 -11.60
C GLN A 12 3.78 6.37 -10.08
N GLU A 13 2.68 6.77 -9.43
CA GLU A 13 2.60 6.87 -7.98
C GLU A 13 2.13 5.53 -7.42
N VAL A 14 3.11 4.72 -7.00
CA VAL A 14 2.87 3.49 -6.28
C VAL A 14 2.37 3.88 -4.87
N PHE A 15 1.06 3.86 -4.64
CA PHE A 15 0.42 4.03 -3.32
C PHE A 15 0.66 2.85 -2.36
N ALA A 16 1.80 2.17 -2.49
CA ALA A 16 2.32 1.37 -1.39
C ALA A 16 3.20 2.34 -0.57
N PRO A 17 2.97 2.52 0.75
CA PRO A 17 3.86 3.28 1.59
C PRO A 17 5.16 2.49 1.78
N VAL A 18 5.97 2.40 0.73
CA VAL A 18 7.31 1.87 0.78
C VAL A 18 8.16 3.01 1.33
N ALA A 19 8.63 2.84 2.57
CA ALA A 19 9.54 3.81 3.17
C ALA A 19 10.74 4.02 2.23
N ASN A 20 11.07 5.29 1.94
CA ASN A 20 12.27 5.61 1.16
C ASN A 20 13.50 5.06 1.88
N LEU A 21 14.38 4.38 1.15
CA LEU A 21 15.63 3.84 1.66
C LEU A 21 16.51 4.91 2.33
N ASP A 22 16.55 6.13 1.79
CA ASP A 22 17.30 7.23 2.39
C ASP A 22 16.78 7.58 3.79
N SER A 23 15.46 7.56 3.98
CA SER A 23 14.82 7.78 5.28
C SER A 23 15.13 6.65 6.25
N VAL A 24 15.10 5.39 5.78
CA VAL A 24 15.46 4.22 6.60
C VAL A 24 16.93 4.29 7.02
N CYS A 25 17.84 4.57 6.09
CA CYS A 25 19.27 4.75 6.38
C CYS A 25 19.52 5.89 7.37
N THR A 26 18.80 7.01 7.23
CA THR A 26 18.90 8.15 8.15
C THR A 26 18.43 7.75 9.56
N LEU A 27 17.32 7.02 9.67
CA LEU A 27 16.82 6.50 10.94
C LEU A 27 17.85 5.57 11.61
N VAL A 28 18.41 4.61 10.86
CA VAL A 28 19.45 3.70 11.36
C VAL A 28 20.70 4.47 11.82
N ALA A 29 21.13 5.48 11.06
CA ALA A 29 22.26 6.32 11.43
C ALA A 29 22.02 7.07 12.76
N LEU A 30 20.80 7.54 12.99
CA LEU A 30 20.40 8.18 14.25
C LEU A 30 20.40 7.18 15.40
N VAL A 31 19.86 5.99 15.20
CA VAL A 31 19.86 4.90 16.21
C VAL A 31 21.28 4.61 16.68
N VAL A 32 22.21 4.39 15.74
CA VAL A 32 23.63 4.13 16.06
C VAL A 32 24.28 5.32 16.75
N LYS A 33 24.02 6.55 16.28
CA LYS A 33 24.59 7.77 16.87
C LYS A 33 24.19 7.95 18.34
N HIS A 34 22.99 7.52 18.69
CA HIS A 34 22.41 7.69 20.03
C HIS A 34 22.47 6.42 20.88
N ASP A 35 23.12 5.35 20.41
CA ASP A 35 23.22 4.05 21.08
C ASP A 35 21.84 3.50 21.48
N LEU A 36 20.87 3.60 20.56
CA LEU A 36 19.50 3.14 20.76
C LEU A 36 19.32 1.71 20.24
N GLU A 37 18.35 1.00 20.80
CA GLU A 37 17.86 -0.27 20.25
C GLU A 37 16.80 -0.01 19.17
N LEU A 38 16.86 -0.76 18.07
CA LEU A 38 15.91 -0.70 16.97
C LEU A 38 15.30 -2.07 16.74
N ASP A 39 13.99 -2.18 16.99
CA ASP A 39 13.20 -3.36 16.69
C ASP A 39 12.32 -3.13 15.47
N GLN A 40 12.21 -4.14 14.60
CA GLN A 40 11.29 -4.13 13.46
C GLN A 40 10.09 -5.02 13.76
N MET A 41 8.88 -4.48 13.56
CA MET A 41 7.64 -5.25 13.63
C MET A 41 7.00 -5.29 12.25
N ASP A 42 6.94 -6.48 11.66
CA ASP A 42 6.15 -6.72 10.45
C ASP A 42 4.70 -7.02 10.84
N VAL A 43 3.78 -6.13 10.48
CA VAL A 43 2.36 -6.26 10.81
C VAL A 43 1.64 -6.85 9.61
N SER A 44 1.38 -8.16 9.68
CA SER A 44 0.70 -8.91 8.62
C SER A 44 -0.69 -8.39 8.26
N THR A 45 -1.31 -7.60 9.14
CA THR A 45 -2.64 -7.00 8.94
C THR A 45 -2.60 -5.49 8.67
N ALA A 46 -1.43 -4.91 8.37
CA ALA A 46 -1.31 -3.47 8.10
C ALA A 46 -2.22 -3.04 6.93
N TYR A 47 -2.44 -3.92 5.96
CA TYR A 47 -3.35 -3.69 4.84
C TYR A 47 -4.84 -3.70 5.24
N LEU A 48 -5.20 -4.41 6.32
CA LEU A 48 -6.59 -4.62 6.73
C LEU A 48 -7.07 -3.63 7.81
N ASN A 49 -6.16 -2.89 8.44
CA ASN A 49 -6.47 -1.96 9.54
C ASN A 49 -6.20 -0.49 9.18
N GLY A 50 -5.82 -0.20 7.93
CA GLY A 50 -5.81 1.17 7.43
C GLY A 50 -7.25 1.60 7.17
N GLU A 51 -7.66 2.76 7.70
CA GLU A 51 -8.87 3.40 7.19
C GLU A 51 -8.64 3.74 5.72
N LEU A 52 -9.42 3.12 4.85
CA LEU A 52 -9.38 3.39 3.43
C LEU A 52 -10.32 4.56 3.14
N GLU A 53 -9.77 5.75 2.90
CA GLU A 53 -10.56 6.94 2.56
C GLU A 53 -11.20 6.84 1.15
N GLU A 54 -10.67 5.97 0.29
CA GLU A 54 -11.10 5.81 -1.10
C GLU A 54 -11.97 4.55 -1.33
N ASP A 55 -13.00 4.67 -2.16
CA ASP A 55 -13.77 3.51 -2.61
C ASP A 55 -12.95 2.66 -3.60
N LEU A 56 -12.45 1.50 -3.15
CA LEU A 56 -11.75 0.55 -4.02
C LEU A 56 -12.74 -0.34 -4.78
N TYR A 57 -12.63 -0.33 -6.11
CA TYR A 57 -13.38 -1.22 -6.99
C TYR A 57 -12.48 -2.28 -7.62
N LEU A 58 -12.92 -3.53 -7.61
CA LEU A 58 -12.18 -4.69 -8.09
C LEU A 58 -12.99 -5.47 -9.12
N LEU A 59 -12.32 -5.91 -10.19
CA LEU A 59 -12.86 -6.97 -11.03
C LEU A 59 -12.78 -8.30 -10.27
N PRO A 60 -13.83 -9.12 -10.30
CA PRO A 60 -13.80 -10.41 -9.63
C PRO A 60 -12.85 -11.37 -10.36
N PRO A 61 -12.37 -12.42 -9.67
CA PRO A 61 -11.45 -13.39 -10.25
C PRO A 61 -12.03 -14.09 -11.48
N ASP A 62 -11.13 -14.57 -12.36
CA ASP A 62 -11.51 -15.37 -13.52
C ASP A 62 -12.37 -16.57 -13.09
N GLY A 63 -13.51 -16.74 -13.75
CA GLY A 63 -14.48 -17.81 -13.45
C GLY A 63 -15.63 -17.39 -12.54
N VAL A 64 -15.63 -16.18 -11.98
CA VAL A 64 -16.81 -15.63 -11.30
C VAL A 64 -17.70 -14.89 -12.32
N PRO A 65 -19.00 -15.21 -12.43
CA PRO A 65 -19.90 -14.50 -13.33
C PRO A 65 -20.21 -13.08 -12.80
N ILE A 66 -19.96 -12.08 -13.65
CA ILE A 66 -20.16 -10.66 -13.36
C ILE A 66 -21.11 -10.10 -14.41
N GLN A 67 -22.08 -9.29 -13.98
CA GLN A 67 -22.95 -8.58 -14.93
C GLN A 67 -22.14 -7.51 -15.67
N PRO A 68 -22.33 -7.33 -17.00
CA PRO A 68 -21.64 -6.27 -17.73
C PRO A 68 -21.85 -4.89 -17.08
N GLY A 69 -20.75 -4.21 -16.77
CA GLY A 69 -20.76 -2.89 -16.12
C GLY A 69 -20.72 -2.91 -14.59
N TYR A 70 -20.62 -4.07 -13.94
CA TYR A 70 -20.53 -4.18 -12.48
C TYR A 70 -19.11 -4.56 -12.02
N CYS A 71 -18.74 -4.14 -10.81
CA CYS A 71 -17.50 -4.52 -10.13
C CYS A 71 -17.77 -4.72 -8.62
N TRP A 72 -16.84 -5.35 -7.91
CA TRP A 72 -16.92 -5.50 -6.46
C TRP A 72 -16.37 -4.26 -5.77
N LYS A 73 -17.06 -3.78 -4.74
CA LYS A 73 -16.59 -2.72 -3.85
C LYS A 73 -15.96 -3.39 -2.62
N LEU A 74 -14.72 -3.00 -2.31
CA LEU A 74 -14.01 -3.44 -1.10
C LEU A 74 -14.52 -2.68 0.14
#